data_AF-A0A4V1RX96-F1
#
_entry.id   AF-A0A4V1RX96-F1
#
_cell.length_a   1.000
_cell.length_b   1.000
_cell.length_c   1.000
_cell.angle_alpha   90.00
_cell.angle_beta   90.00
_cell.angle_gamma   90.00
#
_symmetry.space_group_name_H-M   'P 1'
#
loop_
_entity.id
_entity.type
_entity.pdbx_description
1 polymer ?
#
loop_
_entity_poly.entity_id
_entity_poly.type
_entity_poly.pdbx_seq_one_letter_code
_entity_poly.pdbx_strand_id
1 'polypeptide(L)'
;MVRRNYTEDDVAEAILDTTDRGLSQNEAAQKRGVPQSTLSGRLSGQASRNERIQAHQRISKSQEETLIRWVLRQESLGYAPSRSQLRACVEAILKQQGDNKPL
;
A
#
# COMPACT_ATOMS: atom_id res chain seq x y z
N MET A 1 -17.42 -6.26 4.59
CA MET A 1 -16.59 -5.28 3.84
C MET A 1 -17.02 -5.31 2.39
N VAL A 2 -17.39 -4.17 1.80
CA VAL A 2 -17.72 -4.09 0.36
C VAL A 2 -16.45 -4.32 -0.44
N ARG A 3 -16.42 -5.36 -1.30
CA ARG A 3 -15.33 -5.54 -2.27
C ARG A 3 -15.44 -4.43 -3.32
N ARG A 4 -14.36 -3.69 -3.53
CA ARG A 4 -14.23 -2.77 -4.66
C ARG A 4 -13.93 -3.61 -5.89
N ASN A 5 -14.58 -3.28 -7.00
CA ASN A 5 -14.32 -3.92 -8.30
C ASN A 5 -13.19 -3.25 -9.08
N TYR A 6 -12.47 -2.29 -8.48
CA TYR A 6 -11.38 -1.55 -9.08
C TYR A 6 -10.16 -1.53 -8.15
N THR A 7 -8.98 -1.43 -8.75
CA THR A 7 -7.66 -1.39 -8.13
C THR A 7 -7.10 0.04 -8.10
N GLU A 8 -5.99 0.27 -7.40
CA GLU A 8 -5.30 1.58 -7.48
C GLU A 8 -4.63 1.79 -8.85
N ASP A 9 -4.36 0.72 -9.61
CA ASP A 9 -3.86 0.81 -10.99
C ASP A 9 -4.93 1.38 -11.92
N ASP A 10 -6.18 0.92 -11.77
CA ASP A 10 -7.34 1.47 -12.50
C ASP A 10 -7.53 2.97 -12.21
N VAL A 11 -7.28 3.38 -10.96
CA VAL A 11 -7.33 4.79 -10.55
C VAL A 11 -6.18 5.58 -11.18
N ALA A 12 -4.96 5.04 -11.21
CA ALA A 12 -3.81 5.68 -11.84
C ALA A 12 -4.03 5.87 -13.35
N GLU A 13 -4.51 4.85 -14.04
CA GLU A 13 -4.87 4.92 -15.45
C GLU A 13 -6.02 5.91 -15.72
N ALA A 14 -6.99 6.03 -14.82
CA ALA A 14 -8.06 7.02 -14.94
C ALA A 14 -7.56 8.47 -14.75
N ILE A 15 -6.54 8.67 -13.90
CA ILE A 15 -5.86 9.97 -13.76
C ILE A 15 -5.15 10.30 -15.07
N LEU A 16 -4.36 9.37 -15.64
CA LEU A 16 -3.66 9.55 -16.92
C LEU A 16 -4.63 9.82 -18.08
N ASP A 17 -5.76 9.10 -18.12
CA ASP A 17 -6.82 9.35 -19.11
C ASP A 17 -7.34 10.80 -19.01
N THR A 18 -7.39 11.37 -17.80
CA THR A 18 -7.85 12.75 -17.56
C THR A 18 -6.76 13.78 -17.89
N THR A 19 -5.51 13.55 -17.46
CA THR A 19 -4.42 14.54 -17.52
C THR A 19 -3.69 14.54 -18.86
N ASP A 20 -3.44 13.38 -19.44
CA ASP A 20 -2.59 13.22 -20.62
C ASP A 20 -3.40 12.98 -21.88
N ARG A 21 -4.56 12.32 -21.76
CA ARG A 21 -5.39 11.93 -22.90
C ARG A 21 -6.64 12.81 -23.06
N GLY A 22 -6.82 13.78 -22.17
CA GLY A 22 -7.84 14.83 -22.27
C GLY A 22 -9.29 14.35 -22.10
N LEU A 23 -9.51 13.16 -21.54
CA LEU A 23 -10.88 12.70 -21.22
C LEU A 23 -11.43 13.51 -20.04
N SER A 24 -12.76 13.69 -20.00
CA SER A 24 -13.39 14.22 -18.79
C SER A 24 -13.29 13.20 -17.64
N GLN A 25 -13.35 13.69 -16.39
CA GLN A 25 -13.33 12.81 -15.21
C GLN A 25 -14.42 11.73 -15.26
N ASN A 26 -15.61 12.06 -15.78
CA ASN A 26 -16.71 11.10 -15.90
C ASN A 26 -16.38 9.99 -16.91
N GLU A 27 -15.86 10.35 -18.09
CA GLU A 27 -15.50 9.38 -19.12
C GLU A 27 -14.33 8.50 -18.67
N ALA A 28 -13.30 9.09 -18.06
CA ALA A 28 -12.15 8.35 -17.53
C ALA A 28 -12.57 7.39 -16.41
N ALA A 29 -13.41 7.85 -15.47
CA ALA A 29 -13.95 7.04 -14.38
C ALA A 29 -14.77 5.86 -14.91
N GLN A 30 -15.68 6.11 -15.86
CA GLN A 30 -16.51 5.07 -16.47
C GLN A 30 -15.66 4.06 -17.25
N LYS A 31 -14.71 4.54 -18.07
CA LYS A 31 -13.81 3.71 -18.87
C LYS A 31 -13.00 2.74 -18.01
N ARG A 32 -12.59 3.14 -16.80
CA ARG A 32 -11.80 2.33 -15.87
C ARG A 32 -12.61 1.65 -14.77
N GLY A 33 -13.94 1.80 -14.77
CA GLY A 33 -14.79 1.23 -13.72
C GLY A 33 -14.52 1.78 -12.31
N VAL A 34 -13.94 2.98 -12.23
CA VAL A 34 -13.62 3.67 -10.97
C VAL A 34 -14.77 4.63 -10.63
N PRO A 35 -15.25 4.70 -9.37
CA PRO A 35 -16.22 5.72 -8.97
C PRO A 35 -15.65 7.12 -9.20
N GLN A 36 -16.41 8.01 -9.84
CA GLN A 36 -15.93 9.37 -10.15
C GLN A 36 -15.52 10.15 -8.88
N SER A 37 -16.21 9.94 -7.76
CA SER A 37 -15.83 10.56 -6.48
C SER A 37 -14.43 10.14 -5.99
N THR A 38 -14.00 8.91 -6.30
CA THR A 38 -12.63 8.44 -6.00
C THR A 38 -11.62 9.13 -6.91
N LEU A 39 -11.91 9.23 -8.21
CA LEU A 39 -11.03 9.91 -9.17
C LEU A 39 -10.89 11.40 -8.87
N SER A 40 -12.01 12.09 -8.61
CA SER A 40 -12.04 13.50 -8.22
C SER A 40 -11.24 13.77 -6.94
N GLY A 41 -11.44 12.91 -5.93
CA GLY A 41 -10.65 12.95 -4.70
C GLY A 41 -9.15 12.81 -4.95
N ARG A 42 -8.75 11.85 -5.79
CA ARG A 42 -7.34 11.62 -6.16
C ARG A 42 -6.73 12.80 -6.91
N LEU A 43 -7.44 13.37 -7.88
CA LEU A 43 -7.01 14.58 -8.61
C LEU A 43 -6.88 15.79 -7.68
N SER A 44 -7.65 15.83 -6.59
CA SER A 44 -7.54 16.85 -5.54
C SER A 44 -6.43 16.56 -4.52
N GLY A 45 -5.61 15.53 -4.74
CA GLY A 45 -4.48 15.17 -3.87
C GLY A 45 -4.82 14.22 -2.72
N GLN A 46 -6.01 13.60 -2.70
CA GLN A 46 -6.33 12.63 -1.65
C GLN A 46 -5.48 11.36 -1.79
N ALA A 47 -4.73 11.05 -0.74
CA ALA A 47 -3.96 9.82 -0.63
C ALA A 47 -4.83 8.56 -0.72
N SER A 48 -4.27 7.50 -1.26
CA SER A 48 -4.89 6.19 -1.31
C SER A 48 -5.15 5.59 0.04
N ARG A 49 -6.08 4.64 0.08
CA ARG A 49 -6.35 3.92 1.32
C ARG A 49 -5.07 3.26 1.81
N ASN A 50 -4.28 2.68 0.90
CA ASN A 50 -3.04 2.01 1.22
C ASN A 50 -1.97 2.99 1.69
N GLU A 51 -1.85 4.16 1.07
CA GLU A 51 -0.93 5.22 1.55
C GLU A 51 -1.34 5.78 2.91
N ARG A 52 -2.65 5.97 3.12
CA ARG A 52 -3.16 6.36 4.44
C ARG A 52 -2.85 5.30 5.48
N ILE A 53 -3.07 4.02 5.19
CA ILE A 53 -2.70 2.92 6.11
C ILE A 53 -1.20 2.96 6.37
N GLN A 54 -0.38 3.10 5.33
CA GLN A 54 1.08 3.18 5.46
C GLN A 54 1.53 4.33 6.35
N ALA A 55 0.91 5.50 6.23
CA ALA A 55 1.24 6.66 7.07
C ALA A 55 1.00 6.41 8.58
N HIS A 56 0.19 5.41 8.94
CA HIS A 56 -0.04 4.99 10.32
C HIS A 56 0.82 3.79 10.74
N GLN A 57 1.55 3.16 9.80
CA GLN A 57 2.49 2.09 10.12
C GLN A 57 3.82 2.66 10.62
N ARG A 58 4.44 1.97 11.56
CA ARG A 58 5.72 2.37 12.16
C ARG A 58 6.94 1.96 11.31
N ILE A 59 6.79 0.91 10.51
CA ILE A 59 7.79 0.45 9.54
C ILE A 59 7.42 0.95 8.14
N SER A 60 8.41 1.21 7.29
CA SER A 60 8.17 1.58 5.89
C SER A 60 7.80 0.36 5.04
N LYS A 61 7.16 0.59 3.87
CA LYS A 61 6.91 -0.48 2.87
C LYS A 61 8.18 -1.22 2.48
N SER A 62 9.29 -0.51 2.27
CA SER A 62 10.57 -1.12 1.89
C SER A 62 11.13 -2.04 2.99
N GLN A 63 10.88 -1.72 4.27
CA GLN A 63 11.24 -2.58 5.38
C GLN A 63 10.34 -3.79 5.47
N GLU A 64 9.03 -3.62 5.28
CA GLU A 64 8.07 -4.73 5.20
C GLU A 64 8.42 -5.69 4.06
N GLU A 65 8.70 -5.18 2.85
CA GLU A 65 9.13 -6.00 1.71
C GLU A 65 10.44 -6.74 1.96
N THR A 66 11.38 -6.10 2.65
CA THR A 66 12.65 -6.75 3.03
C THR A 66 12.41 -7.85 4.05
N LEU A 67 11.54 -7.61 5.03
CA LEU A 67 11.14 -8.61 6.02
C LEU A 67 10.44 -9.79 5.33
N ILE A 68 9.48 -9.54 4.44
CA ILE A 68 8.77 -10.59 3.68
C ILE A 68 9.77 -11.43 2.87
N ARG A 69 10.68 -10.79 2.11
CA ARG A 69 11.71 -11.52 1.34
C ARG A 69 12.58 -12.39 2.25
N TRP A 70 12.95 -11.87 3.42
CA TRP A 70 13.70 -12.63 4.40
C TRP A 70 12.89 -13.83 4.93
N VAL A 71 11.61 -13.64 5.30
CA VAL A 71 10.72 -14.73 5.77
C VAL A 71 10.58 -15.82 4.72
N LEU A 72 10.25 -15.47 3.49
CA LEU A 72 10.10 -16.44 2.39
C LEU A 72 11.40 -17.18 2.13
N ARG A 73 12.56 -16.50 2.27
CA ARG A 73 13.86 -17.16 2.16
C ARG A 73 14.08 -18.15 3.30
N GLN A 74 13.73 -17.80 4.53
CA GLN A 74 13.82 -18.72 5.67
C GLN A 74 12.90 -19.94 5.51
N GLU A 75 11.67 -19.74 5.05
CA GLU A 75 10.73 -20.83 4.74
C GLU A 75 11.29 -21.78 3.68
N SER A 76 11.90 -21.26 2.61
CA SER A 76 12.51 -22.10 1.55
C SER A 76 13.67 -22.96 2.04
N LEU A 77 14.27 -22.58 3.18
CA LEU A 77 15.35 -23.31 3.84
C LEU A 77 14.83 -24.27 4.94
N GLY A 78 13.51 -24.33 5.16
CA GLY A 78 12.90 -25.15 6.20
C GLY A 78 12.89 -24.50 7.60
N TYR A 79 13.21 -23.20 7.70
CA TYR A 79 13.31 -22.47 8.96
C TYR A 79 12.25 -21.37 9.09
N ALA A 80 10.98 -21.70 8.86
CA ALA A 80 9.88 -20.73 8.95
C ALA A 80 9.90 -20.00 10.32
N PRO A 81 10.12 -18.67 10.36
CA PRO A 81 10.21 -17.94 11.62
C PRO A 81 8.83 -17.88 12.30
N SER A 82 8.82 -18.07 13.61
CA SER A 82 7.61 -17.99 14.42
C SER A 82 7.11 -16.54 14.53
N ARG A 83 5.84 -16.37 14.93
CA ARG A 83 5.27 -15.04 15.18
C ARG A 83 6.06 -14.23 16.21
N SER A 84 6.60 -14.87 17.25
CA SER A 84 7.42 -14.18 18.25
C SER A 84 8.77 -13.74 17.70
N GLN A 85 9.40 -14.55 16.86
CA GLN A 85 10.63 -14.19 16.15
C GLN A 85 10.40 -13.03 15.19
N LEU A 86 9.31 -13.07 14.41
CA LEU A 86 8.92 -11.96 13.54
C LEU A 86 8.70 -10.66 14.33
N ARG A 87 8.00 -10.75 15.46
CA ARG A 87 7.79 -9.60 16.34
C ARG A 87 9.12 -9.03 16.85
N ALA A 88 10.03 -9.89 17.32
CA ALA A 88 11.36 -9.47 17.78
C ALA A 88 12.18 -8.79 16.66
N CYS A 89 12.10 -9.30 15.42
CA CYS A 89 12.73 -8.66 14.27
C CYS A 89 12.16 -7.26 13.99
N VAL A 90 10.84 -7.09 14.03
CA VAL A 90 10.20 -5.78 13.84
C VAL A 90 10.56 -4.83 14.97
N GLU A 91 10.57 -5.29 16.23
CA GLU A 91 11.01 -4.48 17.37
C GLU A 91 12.48 -4.04 17.23
N ALA A 92 13.36 -4.90 16.71
CA ALA A 92 14.75 -4.55 16.45
C ALA A 92 14.89 -3.47 15.36
N ILE A 93 14.13 -3.58 14.27
CA ILE A 93 14.08 -2.57 13.20
C ILE A 93 13.62 -1.21 13.77
N LEU A 94 12.57 -1.21 14.58
CA LEU A 94 12.02 0.01 15.18
C LEU A 94 13.01 0.65 16.16
N LYS A 95 13.67 -0.14 17.00
CA LYS A 95 14.74 0.33 17.90
C LYS A 95 15.90 0.96 17.12
N GLN A 96 16.30 0.38 15.99
CA GLN A 96 17.35 0.93 15.14
C GLN A 96 16.97 2.31 14.56
N GLN A 97 15.67 2.56 14.36
CA GLN A 97 15.12 3.85 13.93
C GLN A 97 14.90 4.85 15.08
N GLY A 98 15.23 4.47 16.32
CA GLY A 98 14.98 5.27 17.52
C GLY A 98 13.54 5.16 18.07
N ASP A 99 12.70 4.30 17.49
CA ASP A 99 11.35 4.03 17.97
C ASP A 99 11.34 2.91 19.02
N ASN A 100 11.44 3.31 20.29
CA ASN A 100 11.46 2.40 21.43
C ASN A 100 10.08 2.06 22.00
N LYS A 101 8.99 2.41 21.31
CA LYS A 101 7.63 2.14 21.80
C LYS A 101 7.32 0.63 21.68
N PRO A 102 6.57 0.02 22.61
CA PRO A 102 6.13 -1.37 22.48
C PRO A 102 5.22 -1.56 21.25
N LEU A 103 5.28 -2.73 20.61
CA LEU A 103 4.46 -3.11 19.45
C LEU A 103 3.03 -3.50 19.81
#